data_AF-A0A453M7P8-F1
#
_entry.id   AF-A0A453M7P8-F1
#
_cell.length_a   1.000
_cell.length_b   1.000
_cell.length_c   1.000
_cell.angle_alpha   90.00
_cell.angle_beta   90.00
_cell.angle_gamma   90.00
#
_symmetry.space_group_name_H-M   'P 1'
#
loop_
_entity.id
_entity.type
_entity.pdbx_description
1 polymer ?
#
loop_
_entity_poly.entity_id
_entity_poly.type
_entity_poly.pdbx_seq_one_letter_code
_entity_poly.pdbx_strand_id
1 'polypeptide(L)'
;MQEPRECTGKKEALFHGLEFLVTGFQSHKEKEIVSVIRKFGGCVLSKVPPCPFDKKSKLAELVRWKPPVVLSPKKVSTAKFLYGCATDSWILNSNWLFDSLQAGLLLPPGKYLIRQRHTVEISTFGQSVYLRNNKLVFHGVGFLIHGKISFCSKFSNIIKHGGGQVFVSLQGLIQSLKDKSCSRGIILVANEASASRHLSHCGLEHDIKTAPASWIIGSLFSGKLIHLKKDRCAPFRRIKMPSFQQQRAFEMSQEI
;
A
#
# COMPACT_ATOMS: atom_id res chain seq x y z
N MET A 1 42.39 -42.20 -17.12
CA MET A 1 41.79 -40.88 -17.43
C MET A 1 40.33 -40.94 -17.05
N GLN A 2 39.92 -40.24 -15.99
CA GLN A 2 38.52 -40.07 -15.61
C GLN A 2 38.09 -38.67 -16.03
N GLU A 3 37.06 -38.59 -16.87
CA GLU A 3 36.41 -37.32 -17.21
C GLU A 3 35.79 -36.69 -15.95
N PRO A 4 35.82 -35.36 -15.80
CA PRO A 4 35.17 -34.70 -14.69
C PRO A 4 33.65 -34.71 -14.91
N ARG A 5 32.94 -35.36 -13.98
CA ARG A 5 31.48 -35.28 -13.87
C ARG A 5 31.06 -33.83 -13.72
N GLU A 6 30.30 -33.36 -14.69
CA GLU A 6 29.67 -32.05 -14.76
C GLU A 6 28.90 -31.73 -13.46
N CYS A 7 29.18 -30.56 -12.87
CA CYS A 7 28.47 -30.02 -11.70
C CYS A 7 26.99 -29.70 -12.01
N THR A 8 26.12 -30.70 -12.06
CA THR A 8 24.67 -30.50 -12.27
C THR A 8 23.93 -29.96 -11.04
N GLY A 9 24.54 -30.01 -9.84
CA GLY A 9 23.89 -29.58 -8.59
C GLY A 9 23.71 -28.07 -8.36
N LYS A 10 24.36 -27.18 -9.14
CA LYS A 10 24.26 -25.72 -8.92
C LYS A 10 23.04 -25.07 -9.56
N LYS A 11 22.47 -25.67 -10.62
CA LYS A 11 21.33 -25.07 -11.34
C LYS A 11 20.04 -25.17 -10.55
N GLU A 12 19.80 -26.29 -9.86
CA GLU A 12 18.52 -26.57 -9.18
C GLU A 12 18.22 -25.64 -7.99
N ALA A 13 19.19 -24.84 -7.54
CA ALA A 13 19.05 -23.94 -6.39
C ALA A 13 19.24 -22.45 -6.75
N LEU A 14 19.11 -22.07 -8.03
CA LEU A 14 19.38 -20.68 -8.48
C LEU A 14 18.61 -19.62 -7.68
N PHE A 15 17.36 -19.91 -7.31
CA PHE A 15 16.49 -19.01 -6.57
C PHE A 15 16.40 -19.34 -5.08
N HIS A 16 17.31 -20.16 -4.55
CA HIS A 16 17.29 -20.57 -3.16
C HIS A 16 17.30 -19.37 -2.21
N GLY A 17 16.38 -19.39 -1.24
CA GLY A 17 16.20 -18.32 -0.28
C GLY A 17 15.57 -17.05 -0.85
N LEU A 18 15.13 -17.00 -2.11
CA LEU A 18 14.36 -15.88 -2.66
C LEU A 18 12.86 -16.13 -2.52
N GLU A 19 12.15 -15.08 -2.12
CA GLU A 19 10.68 -15.07 -2.09
C GLU A 19 10.15 -14.29 -3.27
N PHE A 20 9.04 -14.77 -3.84
CA PHE A 20 8.42 -14.23 -5.03
C PHE A 20 6.94 -13.94 -4.82
N LEU A 21 6.49 -12.86 -5.44
CA LEU A 21 5.08 -12.56 -5.66
C LEU A 21 4.82 -12.46 -7.16
N VAL A 22 4.00 -13.36 -7.68
CA VAL A 22 3.60 -13.35 -9.09
C VAL A 22 2.22 -12.70 -9.23
N THR A 23 2.08 -11.74 -10.14
CA THR A 23 0.83 -11.00 -10.29
C THR A 23 0.62 -10.35 -11.66
N GLY A 24 -0.64 -10.26 -12.10
CA GLY A 24 -1.03 -9.56 -13.33
C GLY A 24 -0.87 -10.39 -14.60
N PHE A 25 -0.53 -11.68 -14.48
CA PHE A 25 -0.46 -12.64 -15.58
C PHE A 25 -1.82 -13.32 -15.78
N GLN A 26 -2.01 -13.88 -16.97
CA GLN A 26 -3.10 -14.83 -17.21
C GLN A 26 -2.86 -16.13 -16.43
N SER A 27 -3.93 -16.83 -16.05
CA SER A 27 -3.85 -17.98 -15.13
C SER A 27 -2.89 -19.09 -15.58
N HIS A 28 -2.82 -19.39 -16.88
CA HIS A 28 -1.90 -20.41 -17.40
C HIS A 28 -0.44 -19.96 -17.25
N LYS A 29 -0.14 -18.71 -17.58
CA LYS A 29 1.22 -18.15 -17.51
C LYS A 29 1.68 -17.97 -16.07
N GLU A 30 0.76 -17.58 -15.17
CA GLU A 30 1.06 -17.52 -13.74
C GLU A 30 1.47 -18.89 -13.21
N LYS A 31 0.72 -19.95 -13.53
CA LYS A 31 1.04 -21.33 -13.11
C LYS A 31 2.40 -21.79 -13.63
N GLU A 32 2.72 -21.49 -14.89
CA GLU A 32 4.02 -21.79 -15.50
C GLU A 32 5.16 -21.11 -14.73
N ILE A 33 5.07 -19.79 -14.53
CA ILE A 33 6.08 -19.01 -13.79
C ILE A 33 6.25 -19.54 -12.36
N VAL A 34 5.14 -19.83 -11.67
CA VAL A 34 5.17 -20.37 -10.30
C VAL A 34 5.83 -21.74 -10.24
N SER A 35 5.53 -22.62 -11.20
CA SER A 35 6.15 -23.95 -11.31
C SER A 35 7.66 -23.82 -11.51
N VAL A 36 8.09 -22.95 -12.42
CA VAL A 36 9.51 -22.68 -12.69
C VAL A 36 10.24 -22.16 -11.45
N ILE A 37 9.69 -21.15 -10.77
CA ILE A 37 10.32 -20.60 -9.56
C ILE A 37 10.55 -21.71 -8.52
N ARG A 38 9.53 -22.53 -8.26
CA ARG A 38 9.61 -23.62 -7.27
C ARG A 38 10.60 -24.70 -7.68
N LYS A 39 10.62 -25.08 -8.97
CA LYS A 39 11.55 -26.06 -9.52
C LYS A 39 13.01 -25.67 -9.29
N PHE A 40 13.31 -24.37 -9.30
CA PHE A 40 14.66 -23.83 -9.14
C PHE A 40 14.91 -23.25 -7.72
N GLY A 41 14.16 -23.74 -6.72
CA GLY A 41 14.41 -23.49 -5.29
C GLY A 41 13.83 -22.20 -4.71
N GLY A 42 13.06 -21.44 -5.49
CA GLY A 42 12.41 -20.20 -5.03
C GLY A 42 11.08 -20.44 -4.32
N CYS A 43 10.75 -19.58 -3.35
CA CYS A 43 9.48 -19.62 -2.62
C CYS A 43 8.47 -18.65 -3.25
N VAL A 44 7.27 -19.11 -3.59
CA VAL A 44 6.20 -18.23 -4.10
C VAL A 44 5.14 -18.01 -3.03
N LEU A 45 4.98 -16.74 -2.64
CA LEU A 45 3.95 -16.30 -1.71
C LEU A 45 2.60 -16.18 -2.44
N SER A 46 1.58 -16.87 -1.92
CA SER A 46 0.23 -16.85 -2.49
C SER A 46 -0.50 -15.52 -2.24
N LYS A 47 -0.23 -14.88 -1.10
CA LYS A 47 -0.84 -13.62 -0.65
C LYS A 47 0.24 -12.67 -0.11
N VAL A 48 -0.12 -11.39 0.04
CA VAL A 48 0.73 -10.41 0.71
C VAL A 48 0.85 -10.79 2.19
N PRO A 49 2.05 -10.89 2.77
CA PRO A 49 2.22 -11.23 4.17
C PRO A 49 1.61 -10.14 5.08
N PRO A 50 1.08 -10.51 6.25
CA PRO A 50 0.59 -9.53 7.21
C PRO A 50 1.73 -8.64 7.70
N CYS A 51 1.42 -7.37 7.94
CA CYS A 51 2.41 -6.44 8.45
C CYS A 51 2.74 -6.76 9.92
N PRO A 52 4.02 -6.94 10.29
CA PRO A 52 4.40 -7.33 11.65
C PRO A 52 4.21 -6.20 12.68
N PHE A 53 3.97 -4.96 12.22
CA PHE A 53 3.92 -3.74 13.04
C PHE A 53 2.61 -3.51 13.80
N ASP A 54 1.69 -4.48 13.83
CA ASP A 54 0.39 -4.35 14.50
C ASP A 54 0.45 -4.36 16.03
N LYS A 55 1.59 -4.72 16.62
CA LYS A 55 1.81 -4.61 18.07
C LYS A 55 2.62 -3.34 18.33
N LYS A 56 2.16 -2.51 19.26
CA LYS A 56 2.76 -1.25 19.78
C LYS A 56 4.23 -1.44 20.20
N SER A 57 5.11 -1.69 19.26
CA SER A 57 6.54 -1.85 19.47
C SER A 57 7.19 -0.52 19.15
N LYS A 58 7.64 0.16 20.21
CA LYS A 58 8.53 1.32 20.14
C LYS A 58 9.91 0.98 19.54
N LEU A 59 10.11 -0.24 19.04
CA LEU A 59 11.35 -0.71 18.41
C LEU A 59 11.40 -0.29 16.92
N ALA A 60 11.16 0.99 16.64
CA ALA A 60 11.73 1.64 15.46
C ALA A 60 13.22 1.75 15.77
N GLU A 61 14.13 1.14 15.00
CA GLU A 61 14.71 1.88 13.89
C GLU A 61 15.27 0.99 12.77
N LEU A 62 15.42 -0.32 12.98
CA LEU A 62 16.00 -1.25 11.99
C LEU A 62 15.32 -2.62 12.03
N VAL A 63 14.19 -2.79 11.34
CA VAL A 63 13.70 -4.13 11.04
C VAL A 63 14.47 -4.63 9.82
N ARG A 64 15.22 -5.73 10.00
CA ARG A 64 15.77 -6.49 8.87
C ARG A 64 14.61 -7.04 8.08
N TRP A 65 14.37 -6.44 6.93
CA TRP A 65 13.29 -6.83 6.05
C TRP A 65 13.87 -7.37 4.75
N LYS A 66 13.41 -8.54 4.31
CA LYS A 66 13.81 -9.13 3.03
C LYS A 66 12.64 -8.99 2.06
N PRO A 67 12.59 -7.93 1.24
CA PRO A 67 11.46 -7.73 0.34
C PRO A 67 11.44 -8.83 -0.74
N PRO A 68 10.27 -9.40 -1.06
CA PRO A 68 10.17 -10.39 -2.12
C PRO A 68 10.39 -9.74 -3.49
N VAL A 69 10.79 -10.55 -4.47
CA VAL A 69 10.81 -10.17 -5.88
C VAL A 69 9.39 -10.26 -6.42
N VAL A 70 8.87 -9.17 -6.98
CA VAL A 70 7.56 -9.14 -7.60
C VAL A 70 7.72 -9.31 -9.10
N LEU A 71 7.14 -10.37 -9.66
CA LEU A 71 7.06 -10.56 -11.10
C LEU A 71 5.70 -10.08 -11.61
N SER A 72 5.73 -9.26 -12.64
CA SER A 72 4.54 -8.76 -13.32
C SER A 72 4.81 -8.50 -14.79
N PRO A 73 3.82 -8.52 -15.70
CA PRO A 73 4.08 -8.14 -17.09
C PRO A 73 4.13 -6.62 -17.30
N LYS A 74 3.50 -5.84 -16.41
CA LYS A 74 3.40 -4.37 -16.48
C LYS A 74 2.95 -3.78 -15.15
N LYS A 75 2.78 -2.46 -15.07
CA LYS A 75 2.15 -1.80 -13.92
C LYS A 75 0.69 -2.25 -13.79
N VAL A 76 0.33 -2.78 -12.63
CA VAL A 76 -1.03 -3.25 -12.30
C VAL A 76 -1.43 -2.86 -10.88
N SER A 77 -2.73 -2.74 -10.61
CA SER A 77 -3.28 -2.31 -9.29
C SER A 77 -3.66 -3.48 -8.37
N THR A 78 -2.99 -4.63 -8.53
CA THR A 78 -3.19 -5.80 -7.68
C THR A 78 -2.59 -5.59 -6.28
N ALA A 79 -3.07 -6.33 -5.29
CA ALA A 79 -2.53 -6.21 -3.92
C ALA A 79 -1.03 -6.52 -3.85
N LYS A 80 -0.57 -7.56 -4.56
CA LYS A 80 0.84 -7.97 -4.61
C LYS A 80 1.73 -6.89 -5.24
N PHE A 81 1.28 -6.26 -6.33
CA PHE A 81 2.04 -5.21 -7.00
C PHE A 81 2.14 -3.95 -6.14
N LEU A 82 1.02 -3.50 -5.57
CA LEU A 82 0.97 -2.32 -4.70
C LEU A 82 1.75 -2.53 -3.41
N TYR A 83 1.72 -3.75 -2.87
CA TYR A 83 2.58 -4.14 -1.74
C TYR A 83 4.06 -4.05 -2.10
N GLY A 84 4.48 -4.62 -3.23
CA GLY A 84 5.86 -4.47 -3.70
C GLY A 84 6.26 -3.00 -3.88
N CYS A 85 5.29 -2.14 -4.23
CA CYS A 85 5.54 -0.71 -4.28
C CYS A 85 5.76 -0.08 -2.91
N ALA A 86 5.02 -0.52 -1.89
CA ALA A 86 5.11 -0.02 -0.53
C ALA A 86 6.39 -0.46 0.19
N THR A 87 6.89 -1.67 -0.12
CA THR A 87 8.10 -2.26 0.47
C THR A 87 9.37 -2.01 -0.34
N ASP A 88 9.30 -1.17 -1.38
CA ASP A 88 10.41 -0.92 -2.33
C ASP A 88 11.03 -2.23 -2.88
N SER A 89 10.19 -3.23 -3.15
CA SER A 89 10.60 -4.52 -3.73
C SER A 89 11.15 -4.37 -5.15
N TRP A 90 11.96 -5.33 -5.58
CA TRP A 90 12.28 -5.52 -6.99
C TRP A 90 11.02 -5.91 -7.76
N ILE A 91 10.51 -5.02 -8.62
CA ILE A 91 9.35 -5.29 -9.49
C ILE A 91 9.85 -5.48 -10.93
N LEU A 92 9.83 -6.72 -11.41
CA LEU A 92 10.47 -7.13 -12.65
C LEU A 92 9.48 -7.77 -13.63
N ASN A 93 9.78 -7.62 -14.91
CA ASN A 93 9.23 -8.44 -15.99
C ASN A 93 9.67 -9.90 -15.80
N SER A 94 8.77 -10.86 -16.08
CA SER A 94 9.07 -12.30 -16.09
C SER A 94 10.25 -12.71 -16.97
N ASN A 95 10.61 -11.94 -18.01
CA ASN A 95 11.78 -12.23 -18.84
C ASN A 95 13.06 -12.29 -17.99
N TRP A 96 13.14 -11.53 -16.90
CA TRP A 96 14.27 -11.62 -15.97
C TRP A 96 14.46 -13.03 -15.42
N LEU A 97 13.36 -13.72 -15.09
CA LEU A 97 13.38 -15.07 -14.55
C LEU A 97 13.97 -16.04 -15.57
N PHE A 98 13.43 -16.01 -16.80
CA PHE A 98 13.83 -16.93 -17.85
C PHE A 98 15.25 -16.67 -18.35
N ASP A 99 15.62 -15.40 -18.54
CA ASP A 99 16.96 -15.03 -18.97
C ASP A 99 18.01 -15.38 -17.88
N SER A 100 17.67 -15.22 -16.60
CA SER A 100 18.54 -15.65 -15.48
C SER A 100 18.72 -17.17 -15.46
N LEU A 101 17.67 -17.93 -15.75
CA LEU A 101 17.75 -19.38 -15.87
C LEU A 101 18.63 -19.81 -17.04
N GLN A 102 18.46 -19.17 -18.20
CA GLN A 102 19.25 -19.45 -19.38
C GLN A 102 20.74 -19.10 -19.16
N ALA A 103 21.02 -17.98 -18.48
CA ALA A 103 22.38 -17.58 -18.11
C ALA A 103 22.98 -18.43 -16.98
N GLY A 104 22.15 -19.17 -16.23
CA GLY A 104 22.58 -19.94 -15.05
C GLY A 104 22.99 -19.08 -13.85
N LEU A 105 22.63 -17.79 -13.83
CA LEU A 105 22.96 -16.83 -12.79
C LEU A 105 21.86 -15.76 -12.64
N LEU A 106 21.77 -15.13 -11.46
CA LEU A 106 20.82 -14.04 -11.24
C LEU A 106 21.27 -12.79 -11.99
N LEU A 107 20.56 -12.45 -13.07
CA LEU A 107 20.86 -11.24 -13.82
C LEU A 107 20.54 -9.99 -13.01
N PRO A 108 21.24 -8.88 -13.21
CA PRO A 108 20.87 -7.61 -12.58
C PRO A 108 19.47 -7.15 -13.05
N PRO A 109 18.72 -6.42 -12.22
CA PRO A 109 17.34 -6.05 -12.52
C PRO A 109 17.20 -5.10 -13.72
N GLY A 110 18.19 -4.21 -13.95
CA GLY A 110 18.39 -3.37 -15.15
C GLY A 110 17.17 -3.17 -16.06
N LYS A 111 17.26 -3.71 -17.28
CA LYS A 111 16.23 -3.60 -18.33
C LYS A 111 14.88 -4.27 -18.00
N TYR A 112 14.83 -5.08 -16.95
CA TYR A 112 13.64 -5.82 -16.56
C TYR A 112 12.77 -5.05 -15.55
N LEU A 113 13.25 -3.92 -15.02
CA LEU A 113 12.52 -3.11 -14.06
C LEU A 113 11.24 -2.52 -14.66
N ILE A 114 10.12 -2.72 -13.96
CA ILE A 114 8.82 -2.11 -14.31
C ILE A 114 8.65 -0.75 -13.63
N ARG A 115 9.28 -0.59 -12.47
CA ARG A 115 9.27 0.63 -11.67
C ARG A 115 10.67 0.90 -11.15
N GLN A 116 11.11 2.16 -11.25
CA GLN A 116 12.34 2.61 -10.62
C GLN A 116 12.21 2.60 -9.10
N ARG A 117 13.26 2.14 -8.42
CA ARG A 117 13.37 2.19 -6.95
C ARG A 117 13.92 3.54 -6.52
N HIS A 118 13.51 4.01 -5.33
CA HIS A 118 13.98 5.29 -4.80
C HIS A 118 15.12 5.14 -3.79
N THR A 119 15.37 3.92 -3.30
CA THR A 119 16.47 3.65 -2.38
C THR A 119 17.74 3.37 -3.18
N VAL A 120 18.74 4.25 -3.01
CA VAL A 120 20.04 4.24 -3.72
C VAL A 120 20.97 3.11 -3.28
N GLU A 121 20.63 2.39 -2.21
CA GLU A 121 21.44 1.26 -1.77
C GLU A 121 21.35 0.12 -2.79
N ILE A 122 22.51 -0.24 -3.36
CA ILE A 122 22.71 -1.34 -4.30
C ILE A 122 22.49 -2.66 -3.55
N SER A 123 21.23 -2.95 -3.21
CA SER A 123 20.86 -4.18 -2.51
C SER A 123 20.83 -5.32 -3.52
N THR A 124 21.58 -6.40 -3.30
CA THR A 124 21.43 -7.60 -4.15
C THR A 124 20.13 -8.33 -3.83
N PHE A 125 19.72 -9.25 -4.70
CA PHE A 125 18.51 -10.04 -4.50
C PHE A 125 18.55 -10.79 -3.17
N GLY A 126 17.46 -10.70 -2.41
CA GLY A 126 17.29 -11.45 -1.17
C GLY A 126 18.18 -11.05 0.00
N GLN A 127 18.92 -9.93 -0.10
CA GLN A 127 19.53 -9.33 1.07
C GLN A 127 18.48 -8.63 1.93
N SER A 128 18.65 -8.71 3.25
CA SER A 128 17.87 -7.91 4.17
C SER A 128 18.25 -6.44 3.99
N VAL A 129 17.26 -5.60 3.72
CA VAL A 129 17.44 -4.15 3.65
C VAL A 129 17.00 -3.56 4.98
N TYR A 130 17.77 -2.59 5.46
CA TYR A 130 17.37 -1.78 6.60
C TYR A 130 16.50 -0.63 6.12
N LEU A 131 15.19 -0.82 6.17
CA LEU A 131 14.25 0.24 5.84
C LEU A 131 14.16 1.20 7.03
N ARG A 132 14.78 2.37 6.90
CA ARG A 132 14.47 3.47 7.81
C ARG A 132 13.04 3.91 7.58
N ASN A 133 12.23 3.91 8.63
CA ASN A 133 10.81 4.26 8.55
C ASN A 133 10.56 5.62 7.88
N ASN A 134 11.46 6.60 8.06
CA ASN A 134 11.34 7.93 7.48
C ASN A 134 11.46 8.00 5.93
N LYS A 135 11.89 6.91 5.29
CA LYS A 135 11.96 6.79 3.82
C LYS A 135 10.73 6.13 3.20
N LEU A 136 9.80 5.62 4.00
CA LEU A 136 8.61 4.93 3.51
C LEU A 136 7.56 5.92 2.99
N VAL A 137 6.82 5.52 1.95
CA VAL A 137 5.89 6.40 1.20
C VAL A 137 4.82 7.03 2.10
N PHE A 138 4.38 6.33 3.14
CA PHE A 138 3.32 6.76 4.05
C PHE A 138 3.82 7.09 5.46
N HIS A 139 5.12 7.30 5.62
CA HIS A 139 5.68 7.68 6.91
C HIS A 139 4.98 8.92 7.49
N GLY A 140 4.62 8.83 8.78
CA GLY A 140 3.96 9.91 9.51
C GLY A 140 2.50 10.14 9.13
N VAL A 141 1.91 9.34 8.24
CA VAL A 141 0.51 9.52 7.83
C VAL A 141 -0.41 8.52 8.51
N GLY A 142 -1.48 9.05 9.11
CA GLY A 142 -2.59 8.28 9.66
C GLY A 142 -3.73 8.13 8.66
N PHE A 143 -4.32 6.95 8.61
CA PHE A 143 -5.38 6.58 7.68
C PHE A 143 -6.61 6.07 8.42
N LEU A 144 -7.78 6.55 8.02
CA LEU A 144 -9.06 5.88 8.24
C LEU A 144 -9.52 5.31 6.91
N ILE A 145 -9.74 4.00 6.81
CA ILE A 145 -10.18 3.38 5.55
C ILE A 145 -11.66 3.10 5.63
N HIS A 146 -12.42 3.64 4.68
CA HIS A 146 -13.87 3.52 4.61
C HIS A 146 -14.31 2.79 3.33
N GLY A 147 -15.15 1.78 3.48
CA GLY A 147 -15.68 0.98 2.37
C GLY A 147 -15.87 -0.49 2.72
N LYS A 148 -15.92 -1.35 1.69
CA LYS A 148 -16.06 -2.80 1.84
C LYS A 148 -14.88 -3.40 2.62
N ILE A 149 -15.14 -4.46 3.38
CA ILE A 149 -14.10 -5.16 4.19
C ILE A 149 -12.90 -5.59 3.33
N SER A 150 -13.13 -6.10 2.12
CA SER A 150 -12.06 -6.49 1.20
C SER A 150 -11.18 -5.32 0.76
N PHE A 151 -11.76 -4.14 0.60
CA PHE A 151 -11.05 -2.90 0.31
C PHE A 151 -10.22 -2.46 1.52
N CYS A 152 -10.84 -2.41 2.70
CA CYS A 152 -10.19 -2.03 3.94
C CYS A 152 -9.02 -2.97 4.29
N SER A 153 -9.22 -4.28 4.20
CA SER A 153 -8.18 -5.28 4.45
C SER A 153 -7.00 -5.15 3.48
N LYS A 154 -7.28 -5.01 2.17
CA LYS A 154 -6.26 -4.83 1.13
C LYS A 154 -5.38 -3.61 1.42
N PHE A 155 -6.00 -2.44 1.59
CA PHE A 155 -5.24 -1.20 1.76
C PHE A 155 -4.64 -1.05 3.15
N SER A 156 -5.27 -1.58 4.20
CA SER A 156 -4.71 -1.57 5.55
C SER A 156 -3.34 -2.22 5.58
N ASN A 157 -3.22 -3.42 4.99
CA ASN A 157 -1.95 -4.14 4.96
C ASN A 157 -0.88 -3.38 4.14
N ILE A 158 -1.25 -2.87 2.96
CA ILE A 158 -0.34 -2.10 2.09
C ILE A 158 0.13 -0.81 2.78
N ILE A 159 -0.77 -0.07 3.43
CA ILE A 159 -0.46 1.18 4.13
C ILE A 159 0.53 0.94 5.26
N LYS A 160 0.28 -0.09 6.09
CA LYS A 160 1.16 -0.44 7.21
C LYS A 160 2.57 -0.80 6.74
N HIS A 161 2.69 -1.60 5.67
CA HIS A 161 3.98 -1.91 5.05
C HIS A 161 4.67 -0.67 4.46
N GLY A 162 3.90 0.31 3.98
CA GLY A 162 4.39 1.61 3.54
C GLY A 162 4.66 2.60 4.68
N GLY A 163 4.64 2.17 5.95
CA GLY A 163 4.96 3.00 7.12
C GLY A 163 3.83 3.90 7.64
N GLY A 164 2.62 3.74 7.10
CA GLY A 164 1.44 4.47 7.55
C GLY A 164 0.73 3.78 8.72
N GLN A 165 -0.02 4.55 9.49
CA GLN A 165 -0.85 4.05 10.58
C GLN A 165 -2.30 3.93 10.13
N VAL A 166 -2.99 2.87 10.53
CA VAL A 166 -4.40 2.64 10.16
C VAL A 166 -5.25 2.63 11.43
N PHE A 167 -6.22 3.52 11.48
CA PHE A 167 -7.13 3.71 12.60
C PHE A 167 -8.50 3.14 12.28
N VAL A 168 -9.14 2.58 13.31
CA VAL A 168 -10.49 2.00 13.21
C VAL A 168 -11.57 3.08 13.20
N SER A 169 -11.30 4.23 13.83
CA SER A 169 -12.25 5.33 13.97
C SER A 169 -11.64 6.68 13.62
N LEU A 170 -12.50 7.63 13.22
CA LEU A 170 -12.10 9.02 12.97
C LEU A 170 -11.54 9.68 14.24
N GLN A 171 -12.15 9.42 15.40
CA GLN A 171 -11.67 9.93 16.68
C GLN A 171 -10.24 9.45 16.99
N GLY A 172 -9.94 8.18 16.72
CA GLY A 172 -8.58 7.65 16.91
C GLY A 172 -7.56 8.35 15.99
N LEU A 173 -7.94 8.62 14.74
CA LEU A 173 -7.11 9.38 13.82
C LEU A 173 -6.92 10.82 14.30
N ILE A 174 -7.98 11.52 14.72
CA ILE A 174 -7.90 12.88 15.26
C ILE A 174 -6.97 12.93 16.47
N GLN A 175 -7.09 11.98 17.39
CA GLN A 175 -6.24 11.93 18.57
C GLN A 175 -4.76 11.76 18.20
N SER A 176 -4.45 10.93 17.21
CA SER A 176 -3.08 10.75 16.71
C SER A 176 -2.46 12.03 16.15
N LEU A 177 -3.27 12.91 15.55
CA LEU A 177 -2.83 14.21 15.06
C LEU A 177 -2.58 15.19 16.21
N LYS A 178 -3.47 15.22 17.20
CA LYS A 178 -3.32 16.05 18.40
C LYS A 178 -2.06 15.68 19.19
N ASP A 179 -1.81 14.39 19.33
CA ASP A 179 -0.64 13.84 20.03
C ASP A 179 0.65 13.89 19.17
N LYS A 180 0.57 14.46 17.95
CA LYS A 180 1.67 14.57 16.98
C LYS A 180 2.31 13.23 16.60
N SER A 181 1.61 12.11 16.81
CA SER A 181 2.07 10.78 16.39
C SER A 181 1.88 10.56 14.88
N CYS A 182 0.95 11.29 14.28
CA CYS A 182 0.82 11.47 12.83
C CYS A 182 0.99 12.96 12.49
N SER A 183 1.68 13.24 11.38
CA SER A 183 1.78 14.60 10.83
C SER A 183 0.62 14.96 9.92
N ARG A 184 -0.11 13.95 9.39
CA ARG A 184 -1.23 14.15 8.49
C ARG A 184 -2.25 13.02 8.59
N GLY A 185 -3.53 13.35 8.50
CA GLY A 185 -4.63 12.39 8.48
C GLY A 185 -5.32 12.32 7.12
N ILE A 186 -5.66 11.11 6.68
CA ILE A 186 -6.36 10.84 5.42
C ILE A 186 -7.53 9.88 5.66
N ILE A 187 -8.70 10.18 5.09
CA ILE A 187 -9.80 9.23 4.94
C ILE A 187 -9.69 8.60 3.55
N LEU A 188 -9.38 7.31 3.48
CA LEU A 188 -9.24 6.59 2.21
C LEU A 188 -10.57 5.92 1.84
N VAL A 189 -11.07 6.21 0.64
CA VAL A 189 -12.30 5.64 0.07
C VAL A 189 -12.02 4.94 -1.26
N ALA A 190 -12.92 4.05 -1.70
CA ALA A 190 -12.72 3.30 -2.94
C ALA A 190 -12.68 4.22 -4.18
N ASN A 191 -13.62 5.15 -4.25
CA ASN A 191 -13.74 6.19 -5.26
C ASN A 191 -14.49 7.40 -4.69
N GLU A 192 -14.56 8.50 -5.43
CA GLU A 192 -15.23 9.73 -4.99
C GLU A 192 -16.72 9.50 -4.71
N ALA A 193 -17.41 8.66 -5.50
CA ALA A 193 -18.82 8.34 -5.29
C ALA A 193 -19.08 7.56 -3.98
N SER A 194 -18.09 6.83 -3.48
CA SER A 194 -18.16 6.10 -2.21
C SER A 194 -17.83 6.95 -0.98
N ALA A 195 -17.51 8.23 -1.16
CA ALA A 195 -17.22 9.13 -0.05
C ALA A 195 -18.50 9.47 0.71
N SER A 196 -18.53 9.14 2.00
CA SER A 196 -19.59 9.64 2.90
C SER A 196 -19.43 11.16 3.06
N ARG A 197 -20.50 11.90 2.75
CA ARG A 197 -20.55 13.36 2.89
C ARG A 197 -20.33 13.78 4.34
N HIS A 198 -21.00 13.11 5.27
CA HIS A 198 -20.88 13.39 6.69
C HIS A 198 -19.46 13.10 7.20
N LEU A 199 -18.90 11.93 6.86
CA LEU A 199 -17.54 11.57 7.27
C LEU A 199 -16.49 12.54 6.70
N SER A 200 -16.65 12.94 5.44
CA SER A 200 -15.75 13.90 4.80
C SER A 200 -15.86 15.28 5.45
N HIS A 201 -17.08 15.71 5.82
CA HIS A 201 -17.29 16.97 6.52
C HIS A 201 -16.64 16.97 7.90
N CYS A 202 -16.89 15.96 8.73
CA CYS A 202 -16.25 15.83 10.04
C CYS A 202 -14.73 15.70 9.93
N GLY A 203 -14.21 15.06 8.87
CA GLY A 203 -12.79 15.03 8.60
C GLY A 203 -12.22 16.43 8.34
N LEU A 204 -12.88 17.22 7.49
CA LEU A 204 -12.44 18.56 7.11
C LEU A 204 -12.40 19.54 8.29
N GLU A 205 -13.31 19.41 9.26
CA GLU A 205 -13.29 20.20 10.51
C GLU A 205 -11.98 20.01 11.31
N HIS A 206 -11.25 18.92 11.05
CA HIS A 206 -9.97 18.59 11.67
C HIS A 206 -8.80 18.56 10.67
N ASP A 207 -8.94 19.21 9.50
CA ASP A 207 -7.96 19.21 8.40
C ASP A 207 -7.59 17.80 7.89
N ILE A 208 -8.50 16.84 8.04
CA ILE A 208 -8.38 15.47 7.51
C ILE A 208 -9.08 15.43 6.16
N LYS A 209 -8.32 15.13 5.10
CA LYS A 209 -8.85 15.07 3.74
C LYS A 209 -9.33 13.67 3.37
N THR A 210 -10.41 13.61 2.60
CA THR A 210 -10.85 12.39 1.94
C THR A 210 -10.10 12.20 0.62
N ALA A 211 -9.64 10.98 0.34
CA ALA A 211 -8.90 10.65 -0.87
C ALA A 211 -9.41 9.33 -1.48
N PRO A 212 -9.55 9.24 -2.82
CA PRO A 212 -9.91 8.00 -3.48
C PRO A 212 -8.73 7.03 -3.59
N ALA A 213 -9.04 5.75 -3.86
CA ALA A 213 -8.02 4.70 -4.04
C ALA A 213 -7.02 5.00 -5.18
N SER A 214 -7.44 5.76 -6.19
CA SER A 214 -6.57 6.22 -7.28
C SER A 214 -5.40 7.08 -6.75
N TRP A 215 -5.63 7.88 -5.71
CA TRP A 215 -4.60 8.73 -5.11
C TRP A 215 -3.53 7.90 -4.39
N ILE A 216 -3.93 6.91 -3.60
CA ILE A 216 -2.97 6.05 -2.89
C ILE A 216 -2.18 5.16 -3.88
N ILE A 217 -2.86 4.67 -4.94
CA ILE A 217 -2.21 3.90 -6.01
C ILE A 217 -1.20 4.78 -6.75
N GLY A 218 -1.56 6.01 -7.10
CA GLY A 218 -0.64 6.97 -7.72
C GLY A 218 0.57 7.27 -6.83
N SER A 219 0.34 7.43 -5.52
CA SER A 219 1.42 7.66 -4.56
C SER A 219 2.39 6.48 -4.50
N LEU A 220 1.87 5.25 -4.47
CA LEU A 220 2.68 4.03 -4.53
C LEU A 220 3.48 3.89 -5.83
N PHE A 221 2.85 4.18 -6.97
CA PHE A 221 3.53 4.11 -8.27
C PHE A 221 4.63 5.15 -8.43
N SER A 222 4.44 6.35 -7.88
CA SER A 222 5.45 7.41 -7.88
C SER A 222 6.51 7.26 -6.79
N GLY A 223 6.27 6.36 -5.83
CA GLY A 223 7.08 6.21 -4.61
C GLY A 223 7.13 7.44 -3.72
N LYS A 224 6.23 8.39 -3.95
CA LYS A 224 6.13 9.63 -3.20
C LYS A 224 4.68 9.89 -2.89
N LEU A 225 4.47 10.61 -1.81
CA LEU A 225 3.16 10.96 -1.36
C LEU A 225 2.60 12.12 -2.19
N ILE A 226 1.63 11.83 -3.05
CA ILE A 226 1.07 12.85 -3.94
C ILE A 226 0.31 13.89 -3.12
N HIS A 227 0.49 15.17 -3.44
CA HIS A 227 -0.30 16.23 -2.81
C HIS A 227 -1.78 16.09 -3.19
N LEU A 228 -2.65 16.04 -2.19
CA LEU A 228 -4.08 16.17 -2.41
C LEU A 228 -4.37 17.63 -2.78
N LYS A 229 -4.93 17.82 -3.98
CA LYS A 229 -5.43 19.13 -4.42
C LYS A 229 -6.35 19.68 -3.31
N LYS A 230 -6.24 20.97 -3.01
CA LYS A 230 -7.24 21.63 -2.15
C LYS A 230 -8.57 21.53 -2.90
N ASP A 231 -9.58 20.96 -2.25
CA ASP A 231 -10.94 21.17 -2.72
C ASP A 231 -11.18 22.68 -2.74
N ARG A 232 -11.63 23.19 -3.88
CA ARG A 232 -12.25 24.51 -3.92
C ARG A 232 -13.60 24.33 -3.24
N CYS A 233 -13.62 24.37 -1.91
CA CYS A 233 -14.88 24.50 -1.20
C CYS A 233 -15.50 25.82 -1.65
N ALA A 234 -16.53 25.76 -2.50
CA ALA A 234 -17.48 26.85 -2.54
C ALA A 234 -18.06 26.95 -1.12
N PRO A 235 -17.97 28.10 -0.45
CA PRO A 235 -18.56 28.25 0.87
C PRO A 235 -20.04 27.91 0.75
N PHE A 236 -20.52 26.96 1.55
CA PHE A 236 -21.93 26.66 1.62
C PHE A 236 -22.67 27.97 1.91
N ARG A 237 -23.60 28.36 1.03
CA ARG A 237 -24.48 29.48 1.30
C ARG A 237 -25.17 29.17 2.62
N ARG A 238 -24.89 29.98 3.64
CA ARG A 238 -25.56 29.93 4.93
C ARG A 238 -27.06 30.05 4.62
N ILE A 239 -27.82 28.97 4.75
CA ILE A 239 -29.28 29.03 4.64
C ILE A 239 -29.72 29.95 5.76
N LYS A 240 -30.18 31.16 5.43
CA LYS A 240 -30.85 32.03 6.42
C LYS A 240 -32.09 31.27 6.87
N MET A 241 -32.18 30.94 8.16
CA MET A 241 -33.45 30.48 8.70
C MET A 241 -34.52 31.53 8.40
N PRO A 242 -35.71 31.15 7.92
CA PRO A 242 -36.82 32.08 7.89
C PRO A 242 -37.09 32.52 9.32
N SER A 243 -37.05 33.83 9.55
CA SER A 243 -37.46 34.42 10.81
C SER A 243 -38.96 34.18 10.95
N PHE A 244 -39.34 33.28 11.86
CA PHE A 244 -40.73 33.20 12.29
C PHE A 244 -41.05 34.48 13.06
N GLN A 245 -41.95 35.30 12.52
CA GLN A 245 -42.52 36.41 13.26
C GLN A 245 -43.28 35.84 14.46
N GLN A 246 -42.79 36.16 15.64
CA GLN A 246 -43.44 35.86 16.91
C GLN A 246 -44.66 36.76 17.03
N GLN A 247 -45.86 36.27 16.71
CA GLN A 247 -47.12 36.93 17.07
C GLN A 247 -48.31 35.97 16.94
N ARG A 248 -48.70 35.39 18.07
CA ARG A 248 -49.96 35.70 18.79
C ARG A 248 -50.11 34.69 19.91
N ALA A 249 -50.21 35.20 21.14
CA ALA A 249 -50.67 34.42 22.27
C ALA A 249 -52.06 33.87 21.91
N PHE A 250 -52.20 32.55 21.89
CA PHE A 250 -53.51 31.92 21.89
C PHE A 250 -54.05 32.05 23.32
N GLU A 251 -55.07 32.88 23.50
CA GLU A 251 -55.93 32.81 24.68
C GLU A 251 -56.60 31.43 24.69
N MET A 252 -56.25 30.64 25.71
CA MET A 252 -56.89 29.35 25.97
C MET A 252 -58.23 29.61 26.64
N SER A 253 -59.34 29.45 25.91
CA SER A 253 -60.66 29.31 26.53
C SER A 253 -60.70 28.04 27.36
N GLN A 254 -60.98 28.19 28.66
CA GLN A 254 -61.48 27.09 29.49
C GLN A 254 -62.99 27.00 29.29
N GLU A 255 -63.47 25.85 28.85
CA GLU A 255 -64.86 25.45 29.09
C GLU A 255 -64.87 24.16 29.92
N ILE A 256 -65.86 24.14 30.82
CA ILE A 256 -66.13 23.22 31.93
C ILE A 256 -66.78 21.94 31.42
#